data_AF-A0A2R6DFD8-F1
#
_entry.id   AF-A0A2R6DFD8-F1
#
_cell.length_a   1.000
_cell.length_b   1.000
_cell.length_c   1.000
_cell.angle_alpha   90.00
_cell.angle_beta   90.00
_cell.angle_gamma   90.00
#
_symmetry.space_group_name_H-M   'P 1'
#
loop_
_entity.id
_entity.type
_entity.pdbx_description
1 polymer ?
#
loop_
_entity_poly.entity_id
_entity_poly.type
_entity_poly.pdbx_seq_one_letter_code
_entity_poly.pdbx_strand_id
1 'polypeptide(L)'
;MADVASDEPVVASRDGITVEKRYEPDDFPVPAIAFTLRSERDETVSVRLVDTVPDDVEAEDVGFHPKYGAEFWAVEGERIVFNREFEPDEEYVTVYGLRGRDAADVERFLTEPTIDAVEPAEEGSGDVVRDVIDTGVDDGLESAVTEAEASEQPDLTDDDPVLDIDLPEPEPALDDGAADDDGLGTVATGDARGAAMPTGGGEESVVAALAAEIRNGEVDDDDLEELREAFGVTDDASTDARIEHLQSQVADLEAYTDALEAFLDEEGDAQAVLEGVREDYETTTERLDEIDEQLAELSASVDDRVDEELDAVRDDVAALQETVGELESELADVAEMRDRLASALSGPGGGSEPTDGDA
;
A
#
# COMPACT_ATOMS: atom_id res chain seq x y z
N MET A 1 13.21 -31.80 -20.55
CA MET A 1 13.99 -31.93 -19.29
C MET A 1 15.41 -31.47 -19.57
N ALA A 2 15.60 -30.16 -19.47
CA ALA A 2 16.86 -29.57 -19.07
C ALA A 2 16.52 -28.93 -17.73
N ASP A 3 17.04 -29.55 -16.70
CA ASP A 3 16.87 -29.25 -15.28
C ASP A 3 18.27 -28.81 -14.82
N VAL A 4 18.32 -27.80 -13.95
CA VAL A 4 19.51 -27.27 -13.25
C VAL A 4 20.39 -26.26 -14.02
N ALA A 5 20.14 -24.95 -13.79
CA ALA A 5 21.16 -23.97 -13.40
C ALA A 5 20.57 -22.55 -13.16
N SER A 6 19.73 -22.33 -12.15
CA SER A 6 19.43 -20.96 -11.67
C SER A 6 19.02 -20.89 -10.19
N ASP A 7 19.53 -21.80 -9.35
CA ASP A 7 19.24 -21.79 -7.90
C ASP A 7 20.29 -21.03 -7.09
N GLU A 8 21.38 -20.58 -7.72
CA GLU A 8 22.44 -19.84 -7.03
C GLU A 8 22.03 -18.37 -6.91
N PRO A 9 21.83 -17.85 -5.68
CA PRO A 9 21.49 -16.46 -5.49
C PRO A 9 22.69 -15.57 -5.82
N VAL A 10 22.40 -14.41 -6.38
CA VAL A 10 23.40 -13.37 -6.66
C VAL A 10 23.43 -12.43 -5.46
N VAL A 11 24.60 -12.29 -4.85
CA VAL A 11 24.76 -11.52 -3.60
C VAL A 11 25.61 -10.29 -3.87
N ALA A 12 25.09 -9.12 -3.51
CA ALA A 12 25.83 -7.87 -3.47
C ALA A 12 25.87 -7.36 -2.03
N SER A 13 27.00 -6.79 -1.60
CA SER A 13 27.12 -6.18 -0.27
C SER A 13 27.90 -4.88 -0.36
N ARG A 14 27.38 -3.84 0.27
CA ARG A 14 28.02 -2.52 0.29
C ARG A 14 27.55 -1.77 1.54
N ASP A 15 28.48 -1.09 2.21
CA ASP A 15 28.18 -0.21 3.33
C ASP A 15 27.25 -0.90 4.36
N GLY A 16 27.57 -2.14 4.80
CA GLY A 16 26.77 -2.87 5.79
C GLY A 16 25.34 -3.25 5.38
N ILE A 17 24.99 -3.12 4.09
CA ILE A 17 23.76 -3.65 3.51
C ILE A 17 24.13 -4.84 2.63
N THR A 18 23.44 -5.95 2.81
CA THR A 18 23.58 -7.16 1.99
C THR A 18 22.29 -7.41 1.23
N VAL A 19 22.39 -7.59 -0.09
CA VAL A 19 21.27 -7.85 -0.99
C VAL A 19 21.48 -9.20 -1.64
N GLU A 20 20.54 -10.11 -1.42
CA GLU A 20 20.47 -11.41 -2.07
C GLU A 20 19.36 -11.40 -3.12
N LYS A 21 19.72 -11.70 -4.36
CA LYS A 21 18.80 -11.72 -5.50
C LYS A 21 18.61 -13.15 -5.99
N ARG A 22 17.36 -13.60 -6.10
CA ARG A 22 17.01 -14.98 -6.44
C ARG A 22 15.79 -15.02 -7.35
N TYR A 23 15.70 -16.07 -8.17
CA TYR A 23 14.50 -16.36 -8.94
C TYR A 23 13.54 -17.25 -8.14
N GLU A 24 12.29 -16.81 -8.00
CA GLU A 24 11.23 -17.55 -7.31
C GLU A 24 10.05 -17.82 -8.27
N PRO A 25 10.06 -18.95 -8.98
CA PRO A 25 8.99 -19.32 -9.93
C PRO A 25 7.70 -19.83 -9.25
N ASP A 26 7.83 -20.43 -8.07
CA ASP A 26 6.75 -21.23 -7.46
C ASP A 26 5.91 -20.43 -6.45
N ASP A 27 6.42 -19.32 -5.93
CA ASP A 27 5.72 -18.47 -4.95
C ASP A 27 4.72 -17.50 -5.59
N PHE A 28 4.79 -17.31 -6.91
CA PHE A 28 4.03 -16.28 -7.62
C PHE A 28 3.35 -16.82 -8.89
N PRO A 29 2.16 -16.27 -9.27
CA PRO A 29 1.45 -16.68 -10.48
C PRO A 29 2.17 -16.30 -11.78
N VAL A 30 3.15 -15.42 -11.70
CA VAL A 30 4.08 -15.04 -12.77
C VAL A 30 5.51 -15.21 -12.29
N PRO A 31 6.47 -15.53 -13.16
CA PRO A 31 7.89 -15.60 -12.80
C PRO A 31 8.36 -14.31 -12.13
N ALA A 32 8.95 -14.42 -10.94
CA ALA A 32 9.38 -13.26 -10.16
C ALA A 32 10.84 -13.36 -9.72
N ILE A 33 11.53 -12.23 -9.71
CA ILE A 33 12.83 -12.07 -9.07
C ILE A 33 12.60 -11.48 -7.69
N ALA A 34 13.09 -12.18 -6.66
CA ALA A 34 13.05 -11.74 -5.27
C ALA A 34 14.40 -11.16 -4.84
N PHE A 35 14.33 -10.11 -4.04
CA PHE A 35 15.45 -9.46 -3.37
C PHE A 35 15.23 -9.53 -1.87
N THR A 36 16.16 -10.17 -1.18
CA THR A 36 16.25 -10.13 0.28
C THR A 36 17.33 -9.13 0.65
N LEU A 37 16.92 -7.97 1.16
CA LEU A 37 17.81 -6.93 1.66
C LEU A 37 17.93 -7.07 3.17
N ARG A 38 19.16 -7.03 3.68
CA ARG A 38 19.46 -7.09 5.09
C ARG A 38 20.35 -5.94 5.49
N SER A 39 19.91 -5.17 6.48
CA SER A 39 20.74 -4.19 7.18
C SER A 39 21.55 -4.90 8.27
N GLU A 40 22.87 -4.73 8.27
CA GLU A 40 23.76 -5.14 9.36
C GLU A 40 24.22 -3.92 10.18
N ARG A 41 23.47 -2.81 10.09
CA ARG A 41 23.74 -1.57 10.80
C ARG A 41 22.90 -1.47 12.07
N ASP A 42 23.46 -0.77 13.05
CA ASP A 42 22.80 -0.45 14.34
C ASP A 42 21.97 0.86 14.27
N GLU A 43 21.85 1.49 13.10
CA GLU A 43 21.16 2.76 12.87
C GLU A 43 20.25 2.70 11.63
N THR A 44 19.20 3.52 11.59
CA THR A 44 18.27 3.60 10.45
C THR A 44 18.96 4.23 9.23
N VAL A 45 18.85 3.60 8.07
CA VAL A 45 19.49 4.04 6.83
C VAL A 45 18.56 4.01 5.63
N SER A 46 18.63 5.03 4.78
CA SER A 46 18.03 5.05 3.45
C SER A 46 18.92 4.29 2.47
N VAL A 47 18.36 3.30 1.76
CA VAL A 47 19.09 2.46 0.80
C VAL A 47 18.52 2.67 -0.61
N ARG A 48 19.40 3.02 -1.55
CA ARG A 48 19.10 3.05 -2.98
C ARG A 48 19.74 1.87 -3.69
N LEU A 49 18.93 0.90 -4.07
CA LEU A 49 19.33 -0.27 -4.86
C LEU A 49 18.98 -0.05 -6.34
N VAL A 50 19.91 -0.32 -7.23
CA VAL A 50 19.74 -0.23 -8.68
C VAL A 50 19.98 -1.59 -9.30
N ASP A 51 19.02 -2.07 -10.08
CA ASP A 51 19.13 -3.30 -10.86
C ASP A 51 18.96 -3.00 -12.36
N THR A 52 19.64 -3.76 -13.22
CA THR A 52 19.62 -3.54 -14.67
C THR A 52 18.65 -4.50 -15.34
N VAL A 53 17.71 -3.95 -16.10
CA VAL A 53 16.77 -4.71 -16.93
C VAL A 53 17.40 -4.89 -18.31
N PRO A 54 17.39 -6.10 -18.90
CA PRO A 54 17.94 -6.34 -20.23
C PRO A 54 17.27 -5.47 -21.32
N ASP A 55 18.05 -4.91 -22.24
CA ASP A 55 17.60 -3.95 -23.28
C ASP A 55 16.48 -4.48 -24.21
N ASP A 56 16.32 -5.80 -24.32
CA ASP A 56 15.27 -6.46 -25.12
C ASP A 56 13.90 -6.51 -24.41
N VAL A 57 13.82 -6.07 -23.16
CA VAL A 57 12.63 -6.13 -22.30
C VAL A 57 12.03 -4.74 -22.18
N GLU A 58 10.74 -4.62 -22.50
CA GLU A 58 10.05 -3.34 -22.36
C GLU A 58 9.76 -3.04 -20.88
N ALA A 59 9.82 -1.78 -20.49
CA ALA A 59 9.52 -1.34 -19.12
C ALA A 59 8.12 -1.80 -18.65
N GLU A 60 7.17 -1.95 -19.58
CA GLU A 60 5.80 -2.41 -19.33
C GLU A 60 5.70 -3.90 -18.97
N ASP A 61 6.72 -4.69 -19.32
CA ASP A 61 6.81 -6.12 -19.02
C ASP A 61 7.37 -6.38 -17.61
N VAL A 62 7.85 -5.35 -16.90
CA VAL A 62 8.26 -5.41 -15.50
C VAL A 62 7.11 -4.94 -14.62
N GLY A 63 6.62 -5.81 -13.73
CA GLY A 63 5.54 -5.51 -12.80
C GLY A 63 5.97 -5.62 -11.34
N PHE A 64 5.55 -4.69 -10.50
CA PHE A 64 5.83 -4.74 -9.06
C PHE A 64 4.64 -5.31 -8.28
N HIS A 65 4.91 -6.09 -7.23
CA HIS A 65 3.85 -6.71 -6.44
C HIS A 65 3.40 -5.80 -5.28
N PRO A 66 2.11 -5.43 -5.16
CA PRO A 66 1.64 -4.46 -4.15
C PRO A 66 2.02 -4.81 -2.71
N LYS A 67 1.99 -6.09 -2.34
CA LYS A 67 2.34 -6.55 -0.98
C LYS A 67 3.85 -6.61 -0.69
N TYR A 68 4.71 -6.47 -1.69
CA TYR A 68 6.16 -6.59 -1.56
C TYR A 68 6.86 -5.24 -1.85
N GLY A 69 6.21 -4.13 -1.48
CA GLY A 69 6.83 -2.80 -1.57
C GLY A 69 6.88 -2.21 -2.98
N ALA A 70 5.84 -2.43 -3.78
CA ALA A 70 5.76 -1.85 -5.14
C ALA A 70 5.91 -0.33 -5.17
N GLU A 71 5.51 0.36 -4.11
CA GLU A 71 5.62 1.81 -3.95
C GLU A 71 7.07 2.32 -3.87
N PHE A 72 8.01 1.46 -3.49
CA PHE A 72 9.43 1.80 -3.36
C PHE A 72 10.21 1.58 -4.66
N TRP A 73 9.57 1.03 -5.69
CA TRP A 73 10.18 0.77 -6.99
C TRP A 73 9.83 1.84 -8.02
N ALA A 74 10.85 2.23 -8.79
CA ALA A 74 10.71 3.09 -9.96
C ALA A 74 11.43 2.48 -11.15
N VAL A 75 10.87 2.64 -12.36
CA VAL A 75 11.55 2.28 -13.61
C VAL A 75 12.22 3.53 -14.18
N GLU A 76 13.54 3.48 -14.33
CA GLU A 76 14.37 4.55 -14.90
C GLU A 76 15.03 4.05 -16.20
N GLY A 77 14.29 4.09 -17.30
CA GLY A 77 14.77 3.60 -18.60
C GLY A 77 14.98 2.08 -18.58
N GLU A 78 16.22 1.64 -18.76
CA GLU A 78 16.64 0.22 -18.74
C GLU A 78 17.04 -0.26 -17.32
N ARG A 79 16.67 0.49 -16.29
CA ARG A 79 17.00 0.20 -14.90
C ARG A 79 15.77 0.27 -14.03
N ILE A 80 15.81 -0.48 -12.95
CA ILE A 80 14.84 -0.37 -11.86
C ILE A 80 15.56 0.08 -10.60
N VAL A 81 14.94 1.00 -9.88
CA VAL A 81 15.49 1.61 -8.68
C VAL A 81 14.55 1.33 -7.53
N PHE A 82 15.08 0.75 -6.46
CA PHE A 82 14.38 0.57 -5.20
C PHE A 82 14.95 1.54 -4.17
N ASN A 83 14.08 2.34 -3.54
CA ASN A 83 14.46 3.28 -2.50
C ASN A 83 13.57 3.11 -1.27
N ARG A 84 14.18 2.75 -0.13
CA ARG A 84 13.48 2.55 1.13
C ARG A 84 14.41 2.78 2.31
N GLU A 85 13.84 3.24 3.43
CA GLU A 85 14.49 3.26 4.74
C GLU A 85 14.48 1.87 5.39
N PHE A 86 15.58 1.53 6.04
CA PHE A 86 15.77 0.29 6.78
C PHE A 86 16.10 0.59 8.24
N GLU A 87 15.37 -0.04 9.15
CA GLU A 87 15.66 -0.04 10.58
C GLU A 87 16.95 -0.83 10.89
N PRO A 88 17.54 -0.63 12.09
CA PRO A 88 18.66 -1.45 12.54
C PRO A 88 18.35 -2.94 12.49
N ASP A 89 19.30 -3.74 11.97
CA ASP A 89 19.16 -5.20 11.81
C ASP A 89 17.91 -5.67 11.01
N GLU A 90 17.28 -4.78 10.23
CA GLU A 90 16.06 -5.12 9.46
C GLU A 90 16.38 -6.01 8.25
N GLU A 91 15.53 -7.02 8.03
CA GLU A 91 15.50 -7.82 6.82
C GLU A 91 14.18 -7.55 6.07
N TYR A 92 14.26 -7.22 4.79
CA TYR A 92 13.12 -6.91 3.94
C TYR A 92 13.18 -7.69 2.63
N VAL A 93 12.03 -8.25 2.22
CA VAL A 93 11.90 -8.97 0.96
C VAL A 93 11.03 -8.17 0.00
N THR A 94 11.57 -7.89 -1.19
CA THR A 94 10.84 -7.23 -2.27
C THR A 94 10.97 -8.01 -3.57
N VAL A 95 9.98 -7.91 -4.45
CA VAL A 95 9.96 -8.70 -5.70
C VAL A 95 9.49 -7.86 -6.88
N TYR A 96 10.02 -8.17 -8.07
CA TYR A 96 9.41 -7.76 -9.33
C TYR A 96 9.10 -8.99 -10.19
N GLY A 97 7.92 -8.99 -10.81
CA GLY A 97 7.42 -10.01 -11.71
C GLY A 97 7.71 -9.67 -13.17
N LEU A 98 7.99 -10.69 -13.96
CA LEU A 98 8.20 -10.61 -15.40
C LEU A 98 6.92 -11.04 -16.12
N ARG A 99 6.47 -10.23 -17.08
CA ARG A 99 5.34 -10.51 -17.96
C ARG A 99 5.81 -10.91 -19.36
N GLY A 100 4.89 -11.45 -20.15
CA GLY A 100 5.13 -11.73 -21.56
C GLY A 100 6.03 -12.94 -21.84
N ARG A 101 6.72 -12.90 -22.98
CA ARG A 101 7.60 -14.01 -23.44
C ARG A 101 8.94 -14.02 -22.72
N ASP A 102 9.24 -12.98 -21.95
CA ASP A 102 10.54 -12.76 -21.33
C ASP A 102 10.78 -13.58 -20.07
N ALA A 103 9.69 -14.07 -19.49
CA ALA A 103 9.62 -15.16 -18.51
C ALA A 103 10.40 -16.44 -18.89
N ALA A 104 10.70 -16.65 -20.17
CA ALA A 104 11.40 -17.86 -20.64
C ALA A 104 12.93 -17.82 -20.44
N ASP A 105 13.51 -16.63 -20.31
CA ASP A 105 14.96 -16.43 -20.17
C ASP A 105 15.20 -15.57 -18.93
N VAL A 106 15.07 -16.17 -17.74
CA VAL A 106 15.21 -15.45 -16.46
C VAL A 106 16.67 -15.21 -16.08
N GLU A 107 17.59 -16.03 -16.58
CA GLU A 107 19.02 -15.95 -16.28
C GLU A 107 19.65 -14.59 -16.62
N ARG A 108 19.13 -13.88 -17.65
CA ARG A 108 19.57 -12.51 -18.01
C ARG A 108 19.18 -11.46 -16.97
N PHE A 109 18.17 -11.74 -16.15
CA PHE A 109 17.78 -10.90 -15.03
C PHE A 109 18.57 -11.22 -13.77
N LEU A 110 19.32 -12.33 -13.69
CA LEU A 110 20.17 -12.65 -12.53
C LEU A 110 21.56 -11.99 -12.64
N THR A 111 21.57 -10.70 -12.94
CA THR A 111 22.76 -9.83 -12.87
C THR A 111 22.98 -9.32 -11.46
N GLU A 112 24.24 -8.99 -11.13
CA GLU A 112 24.60 -8.45 -9.82
C GLU A 112 23.97 -7.06 -9.62
N PRO A 113 23.08 -6.89 -8.62
CA PRO A 113 22.46 -5.60 -8.36
C PRO A 113 23.49 -4.66 -7.71
N THR A 114 23.36 -3.36 -7.96
CA THR A 114 24.28 -2.34 -7.45
C THR A 114 23.60 -1.50 -6.38
N ILE A 115 24.17 -1.47 -5.17
CA ILE A 115 23.77 -0.53 -4.12
C ILE A 115 24.44 0.82 -4.46
N ASP A 116 23.66 1.82 -4.86
CA ASP A 116 24.15 3.11 -5.35
C ASP A 116 24.51 4.06 -4.20
N ALA A 117 23.61 4.18 -3.23
CA ALA A 117 23.75 5.02 -2.04
C ALA A 117 23.21 4.32 -0.78
N VAL A 118 23.90 4.53 0.34
CA VAL A 118 23.42 4.19 1.68
C VAL A 118 23.68 5.38 2.58
N GLU A 119 22.62 6.04 3.03
CA GLU A 119 22.70 7.29 3.79
C GLU A 119 21.99 7.12 5.14
N PRO A 120 22.52 7.68 6.24
CA PRO A 120 21.81 7.68 7.52
C PRO A 120 20.47 8.41 7.36
N ALA A 121 19.42 7.92 8.03
CA ALA A 121 18.13 8.59 8.03
C ALA A 121 18.29 9.99 8.65
N GLU A 122 18.03 11.03 7.85
CA GLU A 122 18.01 12.40 8.35
C GLU A 122 16.80 12.52 9.29
N GLU A 123 17.03 12.83 10.58
CA GLU A 123 15.94 13.11 11.53
C GLU A 123 15.19 14.39 11.10
N GLY A 124 14.20 14.22 10.22
CA GLY A 124 13.22 15.24 9.87
C GLY A 124 13.17 15.63 8.39
N SER A 125 12.35 14.93 7.60
CA SER A 125 11.53 15.50 6.51
C SER A 125 10.66 14.41 5.90
N GLY A 126 9.41 14.31 6.33
CA GLY A 126 8.40 13.66 5.50
C GLY A 126 8.25 14.42 4.19
N ASP A 127 8.19 13.67 3.08
CA ASP A 127 7.77 14.11 1.75
C ASP A 127 8.60 15.20 1.05
N VAL A 128 9.58 14.76 0.25
CA VAL A 128 9.96 15.45 -1.00
C VAL A 128 10.31 14.44 -2.09
N VAL A 129 9.30 13.89 -2.76
CA VAL A 129 9.48 13.35 -4.11
C VAL A 129 9.56 14.52 -5.09
N ARG A 130 10.75 15.11 -5.22
CA ARG A 130 11.19 15.91 -6.40
C ARG A 130 12.60 16.40 -6.15
N ASP A 131 13.57 15.89 -6.90
CA ASP A 131 14.29 16.69 -7.91
C ASP A 131 15.56 15.95 -8.35
N VAL A 132 15.49 15.20 -9.45
CA VAL A 132 16.68 14.79 -10.20
C VAL A 132 16.36 14.87 -11.68
N ILE A 133 16.38 16.08 -12.26
CA ILE A 133 16.93 16.29 -13.62
C ILE A 133 17.51 17.72 -13.76
N ASP A 134 18.85 17.74 -13.84
CA ASP A 134 19.72 18.52 -14.71
C ASP A 134 20.42 19.85 -14.35
N THR A 135 21.73 19.76 -14.62
CA THR A 135 22.68 20.76 -15.16
C THR A 135 23.14 21.92 -14.28
N GLY A 136 24.41 21.82 -13.89
CA GLY A 136 25.13 22.88 -13.19
C GLY A 136 25.55 24.09 -14.03
N VAL A 137 26.12 25.06 -13.32
CA VAL A 137 27.30 25.91 -13.63
C VAL A 137 27.41 26.92 -12.47
N ASP A 138 28.56 26.87 -11.77
CA ASP A 138 29.44 27.95 -11.27
C ASP A 138 28.91 29.20 -10.51
N ASP A 139 29.79 29.70 -9.63
CA ASP A 139 29.75 30.93 -8.79
C ASP A 139 28.81 30.87 -7.57
N GLY A 140 29.23 31.07 -6.32
CA GLY A 140 30.34 31.87 -5.82
C GLY A 140 29.79 32.88 -4.79
N LEU A 141 30.35 32.84 -3.58
CA LEU A 141 30.39 33.90 -2.54
C LEU A 141 29.35 33.91 -1.39
N GLU A 142 29.92 33.78 -0.19
CA GLU A 142 29.79 34.63 1.01
C GLU A 142 28.50 34.65 1.86
N SER A 143 28.67 34.12 3.09
CA SER A 143 28.28 34.66 4.40
C SER A 143 27.10 35.63 4.51
N ALA A 144 26.13 35.28 5.38
CA ALA A 144 25.89 36.04 6.62
C ALA A 144 24.88 35.32 7.53
N VAL A 145 25.19 35.35 8.82
CA VAL A 145 24.34 34.99 9.96
C VAL A 145 23.37 36.14 10.23
N THR A 146 22.08 35.86 10.49
CA THR A 146 21.27 36.66 11.44
C THR A 146 19.97 35.94 11.83
N GLU A 147 19.70 36.01 13.14
CA GLU A 147 18.50 35.58 13.85
C GLU A 147 17.23 36.39 13.51
N ALA A 148 16.09 35.79 13.85
CA ALA A 148 14.94 36.40 14.54
C ALA A 148 13.82 37.13 13.76
N GLU A 149 12.63 36.53 13.92
CA GLU A 149 11.31 37.15 14.19
C GLU A 149 10.37 37.49 13.02
N ALA A 150 9.26 36.75 13.03
CA ALA A 150 7.87 37.22 13.04
C ALA A 150 7.19 37.67 11.72
N SER A 151 6.18 36.85 11.40
CA SER A 151 4.84 37.22 10.91
C SER A 151 4.72 37.84 9.51
N GLU A 152 4.31 37.02 8.54
CA GLU A 152 3.36 37.46 7.53
C GLU A 152 2.64 36.23 6.96
N GLN A 153 1.33 36.10 7.23
CA GLN A 153 0.46 35.17 6.52
C GLN A 153 0.28 35.67 5.08
N PRO A 154 0.44 34.83 4.05
CA PRO A 154 -0.12 35.11 2.73
C PRO A 154 -1.44 34.36 2.56
N ASP A 155 -2.50 35.16 2.47
CA ASP A 155 -3.65 35.08 1.56
C ASP A 155 -3.86 33.73 0.83
N LEU A 156 -4.91 33.01 1.25
CA LEU A 156 -5.49 31.90 0.50
C LEU A 156 -6.16 32.46 -0.76
N THR A 157 -5.49 32.30 -1.91
CA THR A 157 -6.14 32.44 -3.22
C THR A 157 -6.45 31.05 -3.76
N ASP A 158 -7.75 30.79 -3.83
CA ASP A 158 -8.45 29.74 -4.54
C ASP A 158 -7.99 29.71 -6.02
N ASP A 159 -7.21 28.70 -6.42
CA ASP A 159 -7.02 28.32 -7.82
C ASP A 159 -6.51 26.86 -7.85
N ASP A 160 -7.43 25.91 -7.76
CA ASP A 160 -7.20 24.50 -8.08
C ASP A 160 -6.96 24.35 -9.59
N PRO A 161 -5.77 23.91 -10.06
CA PRO A 161 -5.64 23.41 -11.42
C PRO A 161 -6.29 22.01 -11.47
N VAL A 162 -7.52 21.93 -11.96
CA VAL A 162 -8.12 20.67 -12.40
C VAL A 162 -7.24 20.05 -13.48
N LEU A 163 -6.53 18.97 -13.14
CA LEU A 163 -5.87 18.10 -14.09
C LEU A 163 -6.95 17.30 -14.82
N ASP A 164 -7.13 17.62 -16.10
CA ASP A 164 -8.00 16.93 -17.04
C ASP A 164 -7.41 15.54 -17.32
N ILE A 165 -7.96 14.52 -16.66
CA ILE A 165 -7.65 13.12 -16.93
C ILE A 165 -8.48 12.71 -18.15
N ASP A 166 -7.81 12.63 -19.31
CA ASP A 166 -8.37 12.07 -20.55
C ASP A 166 -8.53 10.55 -20.38
N LEU A 167 -9.67 10.13 -19.82
CA LEU A 167 -10.10 8.73 -19.85
C LEU A 167 -10.72 8.44 -21.23
N PRO A 168 -10.35 7.33 -21.91
CA PRO A 168 -11.02 6.96 -23.14
C PRO A 168 -12.49 6.62 -22.87
N GLU A 169 -13.38 7.36 -23.55
CA GLU A 169 -14.83 7.18 -23.49
C GLU A 169 -15.26 5.79 -24.01
N PRO A 170 -16.22 5.10 -23.37
CA PRO A 170 -16.83 3.91 -23.93
C PRO A 170 -17.70 4.27 -25.15
N GLU A 171 -17.58 3.50 -26.23
CA GLU A 171 -18.32 3.74 -27.48
C GLU A 171 -19.86 3.79 -27.28
N PRO A 172 -20.58 4.67 -27.98
CA PRO A 172 -22.01 4.82 -27.81
C PRO A 172 -22.76 3.63 -28.42
N ALA A 173 -23.58 2.98 -27.59
CA ALA A 173 -24.68 2.15 -28.05
C ALA A 173 -25.69 3.02 -28.81
N LEU A 174 -26.12 2.53 -29.97
CA LEU A 174 -27.09 3.16 -30.84
C LEU A 174 -28.45 3.28 -30.13
N ASP A 175 -28.88 4.51 -29.88
CA ASP A 175 -30.24 4.87 -29.45
C ASP A 175 -31.11 5.16 -30.68
N ASP A 176 -32.13 4.32 -30.88
CA ASP A 176 -33.19 4.51 -31.87
C ASP A 176 -34.42 5.01 -31.09
N GLY A 177 -34.81 6.25 -31.41
CA GLY A 177 -35.57 7.12 -30.52
C GLY A 177 -36.98 6.69 -30.13
N ALA A 178 -37.37 7.10 -28.93
CA ALA A 178 -38.74 7.21 -28.49
C ALA A 178 -39.05 8.68 -28.17
N ALA A 179 -39.94 9.28 -28.96
CA ALA A 179 -40.55 10.56 -28.64
C ALA A 179 -41.85 10.31 -27.86
N ASP A 180 -41.97 10.97 -26.71
CA ASP A 180 -43.18 11.14 -25.94
C ASP A 180 -44.34 11.73 -26.77
N ASP A 181 -45.54 11.17 -26.60
CA ASP A 181 -46.81 11.90 -26.75
C ASP A 181 -47.84 11.32 -25.78
N ASP A 182 -47.88 11.87 -24.57
CA ASP A 182 -48.93 11.64 -23.58
C ASP A 182 -50.01 12.73 -23.76
N GLY A 183 -50.98 12.43 -24.63
CA GLY A 183 -52.14 13.27 -24.93
C GLY A 183 -53.45 12.59 -24.53
N LEU A 184 -53.86 12.74 -23.27
CA LEU A 184 -55.18 12.32 -22.81
C LEU A 184 -56.30 13.12 -23.50
N GLY A 185 -57.09 12.45 -24.33
CA GLY A 185 -58.26 13.04 -25.01
C GLY A 185 -59.37 12.02 -25.28
N THR A 186 -60.41 12.06 -24.43
CA THR A 186 -61.81 11.67 -24.69
C THR A 186 -62.08 10.67 -25.83
N VAL A 187 -62.37 9.42 -25.48
CA VAL A 187 -63.20 8.54 -26.33
C VAL A 187 -64.67 8.80 -26.03
N ALA A 188 -65.25 9.66 -26.87
CA ALA A 188 -66.68 9.74 -27.07
C ALA A 188 -67.23 8.38 -27.53
N THR A 189 -68.38 8.02 -26.99
CA THR A 189 -69.23 6.93 -27.46
C THR A 189 -69.52 7.11 -28.96
N GLY A 190 -68.80 6.35 -29.79
CA GLY A 190 -68.98 6.28 -31.22
C GLY A 190 -69.35 4.86 -31.60
N ASP A 191 -70.65 4.61 -31.71
CA ASP A 191 -71.22 3.52 -32.49
C ASP A 191 -70.62 3.53 -33.91
N ALA A 192 -69.63 2.68 -34.13
CA ALA A 192 -69.08 2.38 -35.44
C ALA A 192 -68.85 0.89 -35.50
N ARG A 193 -69.97 0.15 -35.55
CA ARG A 193 -70.22 -0.90 -36.53
C ARG A 193 -68.94 -1.64 -36.91
N GLY A 194 -68.59 -2.64 -36.10
CA GLY A 194 -67.56 -3.61 -36.43
C GLY A 194 -67.79 -4.05 -37.87
N ALA A 195 -66.85 -3.67 -38.74
CA ALA A 195 -66.72 -4.26 -40.05
C ALA A 195 -66.33 -5.71 -39.79
N ALA A 196 -67.36 -6.54 -39.57
CA ALA A 196 -67.31 -7.94 -39.86
C ALA A 196 -66.76 -8.04 -41.28
N MET A 197 -65.48 -8.37 -41.38
CA MET A 197 -64.94 -8.95 -42.60
C MET A 197 -65.93 -10.03 -43.00
N PRO A 198 -66.45 -10.04 -44.24
CA PRO A 198 -67.33 -11.09 -44.67
C PRO A 198 -66.52 -12.38 -44.61
N THR A 199 -66.75 -13.20 -43.58
CA THR A 199 -66.46 -14.62 -43.64
C THR A 199 -67.37 -15.14 -44.76
N GLY A 200 -66.78 -15.25 -45.95
CA GLY A 200 -67.38 -15.99 -47.06
C GLY A 200 -67.92 -17.30 -46.50
N GLY A 201 -69.20 -17.51 -46.75
CA GLY A 201 -70.04 -18.32 -45.90
C GLY A 201 -69.79 -19.82 -45.96
N GLY A 202 -70.29 -20.49 -44.92
CA GLY A 202 -71.08 -21.71 -45.10
C GLY A 202 -70.35 -22.91 -45.67
N GLU A 203 -69.17 -23.19 -45.13
CA GLU A 203 -68.44 -24.45 -45.04
C GLU A 203 -67.33 -24.13 -44.02
N GLU A 204 -66.93 -25.04 -43.13
CA GLU A 204 -65.79 -24.79 -42.23
C GLU A 204 -64.65 -24.23 -43.08
N SER A 205 -64.21 -23.00 -42.78
CA SER A 205 -63.12 -22.38 -43.52
C SER A 205 -62.01 -23.41 -43.59
N VAL A 206 -61.63 -23.82 -44.79
CA VAL A 206 -60.69 -24.92 -45.02
C VAL A 206 -59.39 -24.67 -44.26
N VAL A 207 -59.02 -23.39 -44.10
CA VAL A 207 -57.87 -22.94 -43.29
C VAL A 207 -58.10 -23.17 -41.78
N ALA A 208 -59.32 -22.94 -41.27
CA ALA A 208 -59.65 -23.19 -39.87
C ALA A 208 -59.74 -24.69 -39.56
N ALA A 209 -60.27 -25.49 -40.51
CA ALA A 209 -60.27 -26.95 -40.43
C ALA A 209 -58.83 -27.49 -40.47
N LEU A 210 -57.99 -27.03 -41.41
CA LEU A 210 -56.57 -27.36 -41.49
C LEU A 210 -55.82 -26.96 -40.21
N ALA A 211 -56.07 -25.77 -39.67
CA ALA A 211 -55.44 -25.33 -38.42
C ALA A 211 -55.90 -26.14 -37.19
N ALA A 212 -57.05 -26.81 -37.25
CA ALA A 212 -57.52 -27.72 -36.22
C ALA A 212 -56.89 -29.12 -36.39
N GLU A 213 -56.85 -29.65 -37.61
CA GLU A 213 -56.18 -30.93 -37.91
C GLU A 213 -54.68 -30.87 -37.58
N ILE A 214 -53.99 -29.76 -37.92
CA ILE A 214 -52.57 -29.55 -37.58
C ILE A 214 -52.37 -29.55 -36.06
N ARG A 215 -53.26 -28.88 -35.30
CA ARG A 215 -53.16 -28.82 -33.83
C ARG A 215 -53.45 -30.15 -33.14
N ASN A 216 -54.32 -30.96 -33.74
CA ASN A 216 -54.63 -32.30 -33.24
C ASN A 216 -53.60 -33.36 -33.68
N GLY A 217 -52.67 -33.00 -34.57
CA GLY A 217 -51.69 -33.94 -35.14
C GLY A 217 -52.32 -34.96 -36.09
N GLU A 218 -53.44 -34.62 -36.73
CA GLU A 218 -54.18 -35.49 -37.66
C GLU A 218 -53.74 -35.31 -39.12
N VAL A 219 -52.76 -34.43 -39.39
CA VAL A 219 -52.15 -34.22 -40.71
C VAL A 219 -50.91 -35.09 -40.85
N ASP A 220 -50.74 -35.71 -42.02
CA ASP A 220 -49.56 -36.51 -42.34
C ASP A 220 -48.28 -35.64 -42.34
N ASP A 221 -47.16 -36.23 -41.89
CA ASP A 221 -45.87 -35.51 -41.78
C ASP A 221 -45.40 -34.95 -43.13
N ASP A 222 -45.66 -35.69 -44.22
CA ASP A 222 -45.33 -35.29 -45.60
C ASP A 222 -46.06 -33.98 -46.00
N ASP A 223 -47.34 -33.85 -45.66
CA ASP A 223 -48.15 -32.66 -45.95
C ASP A 223 -47.72 -31.46 -45.07
N LEU A 224 -47.31 -31.72 -43.82
CA LEU A 224 -46.76 -30.69 -42.94
C LEU A 224 -45.42 -30.15 -43.44
N GLU A 225 -44.57 -31.01 -44.02
CA GLU A 225 -43.28 -30.61 -44.60
C GLU A 225 -43.48 -29.76 -45.86
N GLU A 226 -44.43 -30.14 -46.72
CA GLU A 226 -44.78 -29.34 -47.91
C GLU A 226 -45.40 -27.98 -47.54
N LEU A 227 -46.18 -27.92 -46.46
CA LEU A 227 -46.69 -26.66 -45.91
C LEU A 227 -45.56 -25.78 -45.35
N ARG A 228 -44.59 -26.35 -44.61
CA ARG A 228 -43.42 -25.60 -44.11
C ARG A 228 -42.60 -25.00 -45.25
N GLU A 229 -42.33 -25.80 -46.29
CA GLU A 229 -41.61 -25.35 -47.49
C GLU A 229 -42.39 -24.24 -48.22
N ALA A 230 -43.71 -24.40 -48.40
CA ALA A 230 -44.56 -23.43 -49.07
C ALA A 230 -44.68 -22.09 -48.32
N PHE A 231 -44.69 -22.12 -46.99
CA PHE A 231 -44.72 -20.90 -46.16
C PHE A 231 -43.36 -20.22 -46.01
N GLY A 232 -42.28 -20.81 -46.55
CA GLY A 232 -40.93 -20.28 -46.40
C GLY A 232 -40.50 -20.23 -44.94
N VAL A 233 -41.14 -21.04 -44.09
CA VAL A 233 -40.63 -21.35 -42.75
C VAL A 233 -39.58 -22.42 -42.95
N THR A 234 -38.48 -22.02 -43.59
CA THR A 234 -37.23 -22.72 -43.41
C THR A 234 -36.89 -22.57 -41.94
N ASP A 235 -36.50 -23.67 -41.29
CA ASP A 235 -35.71 -23.60 -40.07
C ASP A 235 -34.47 -22.78 -40.42
N ASP A 236 -34.61 -21.45 -40.33
CA ASP A 236 -33.58 -20.52 -40.70
C ASP A 236 -32.47 -20.82 -39.72
N ALA A 237 -31.40 -21.44 -40.19
CA ALA A 237 -30.26 -21.80 -39.35
C ALA A 237 -29.76 -20.61 -38.52
N SER A 238 -30.03 -19.37 -38.96
CA SER A 238 -29.81 -18.14 -38.19
C SER A 238 -30.77 -17.93 -37.00
N THR A 239 -32.05 -18.27 -37.14
CA THR A 239 -33.05 -18.22 -36.07
C THR A 239 -32.80 -19.34 -35.06
N ASP A 240 -32.50 -20.55 -35.51
CA ASP A 240 -32.10 -21.65 -34.62
C ASP A 240 -30.79 -21.33 -33.88
N ALA A 241 -29.76 -20.85 -34.58
CA ALA A 241 -28.53 -20.41 -33.93
C ALA A 241 -28.76 -19.27 -32.93
N ARG A 242 -29.72 -18.38 -33.20
CA ARG A 242 -30.09 -17.30 -32.27
C ARG A 242 -30.84 -17.84 -31.05
N ILE A 243 -31.74 -18.80 -31.23
CA ILE A 243 -32.44 -19.45 -30.12
C ILE A 243 -31.44 -20.22 -29.26
N GLU A 244 -30.52 -20.97 -29.88
CA GLU A 244 -29.48 -21.74 -29.19
C GLU A 244 -28.52 -20.81 -28.44
N HIS A 245 -28.14 -19.67 -29.03
CA HIS A 245 -27.34 -18.64 -28.37
C HIS A 245 -28.07 -18.00 -27.18
N LEU A 246 -29.35 -17.66 -27.33
CA LEU A 246 -30.15 -17.12 -26.23
C LEU A 246 -30.32 -18.14 -25.10
N GLN A 247 -30.52 -19.42 -25.43
CA GLN A 247 -30.60 -20.49 -24.45
C GLN A 247 -29.27 -20.68 -23.71
N SER A 248 -28.13 -20.58 -24.41
CA SER A 248 -26.80 -20.56 -23.77
C SER A 248 -26.64 -19.37 -22.84
N GLN A 249 -27.00 -18.15 -23.27
CA GLN A 249 -26.90 -16.96 -22.44
C GLN A 249 -27.79 -17.04 -21.18
N VAL A 250 -28.98 -17.61 -21.30
CA VAL A 250 -29.87 -17.83 -20.15
C VAL A 250 -29.27 -18.85 -19.18
N ALA A 251 -28.72 -19.95 -19.69
CA ALA A 251 -28.05 -20.94 -18.85
C ALA A 251 -26.82 -20.34 -18.14
N ASP A 252 -26.05 -19.49 -18.81
CA ASP A 252 -24.91 -18.78 -18.22
C ASP A 252 -25.37 -17.77 -17.15
N LEU A 253 -26.49 -17.07 -17.38
CA LEU A 253 -27.07 -16.14 -16.40
C LEU A 253 -27.63 -16.87 -15.18
N GLU A 254 -28.27 -18.02 -15.36
CA GLU A 254 -28.75 -18.88 -14.28
C GLU A 254 -27.56 -19.38 -13.44
N ALA A 255 -26.50 -19.89 -14.08
CA ALA A 255 -25.29 -20.32 -13.39
C ALA A 255 -24.61 -19.17 -12.63
N TYR A 256 -24.56 -17.97 -13.22
CA TYR A 256 -24.03 -16.78 -12.55
C TYR A 256 -24.91 -16.35 -11.36
N THR A 257 -26.23 -16.40 -11.52
CA THR A 257 -27.16 -16.04 -10.45
C THR A 257 -27.09 -17.03 -9.30
N ASP A 258 -27.04 -18.34 -9.58
CA ASP A 258 -26.85 -19.38 -8.56
C ASP A 258 -25.52 -19.19 -7.81
N ALA A 259 -24.45 -18.83 -8.53
CA ALA A 259 -23.15 -18.52 -7.92
C ALA A 259 -23.22 -17.24 -7.05
N LEU A 260 -23.96 -16.23 -7.48
CA LEU A 260 -24.16 -14.99 -6.72
C LEU A 260 -25.02 -15.24 -5.47
N GLU A 261 -26.07 -16.06 -5.55
CA GLU A 261 -26.86 -16.46 -4.39
C GLU A 261 -26.03 -17.24 -3.38
N ALA A 262 -25.23 -18.22 -3.83
CA ALA A 262 -24.33 -18.96 -2.96
C ALA A 262 -23.29 -18.04 -2.29
N PHE A 263 -22.76 -17.07 -3.03
CA PHE A 263 -21.85 -16.07 -2.48
C PHE A 263 -22.52 -15.18 -1.43
N LEU A 264 -23.72 -14.67 -1.71
CA LEU A 264 -24.48 -13.83 -0.78
C LEU A 264 -24.94 -14.60 0.46
N ASP A 265 -25.23 -15.91 0.34
CA ASP A 265 -25.56 -16.76 1.48
C ASP A 265 -24.36 -17.01 2.41
N GLU A 266 -23.14 -17.05 1.86
CA GLU A 266 -21.91 -17.31 2.62
C GLU A 266 -21.28 -16.02 3.18
N GLU A 267 -21.11 -15.00 2.35
CA GLU A 267 -20.43 -13.75 2.71
C GLU A 267 -21.39 -12.64 3.16
N GLY A 268 -22.70 -12.83 2.96
CA GLY A 268 -23.72 -11.83 3.23
C GLY A 268 -23.80 -10.73 2.18
N ASP A 269 -24.74 -9.80 2.40
CA ASP A 269 -24.88 -8.64 1.54
C ASP A 269 -23.69 -7.68 1.71
N ALA A 270 -23.33 -6.93 0.67
CA ALA A 270 -22.26 -5.94 0.74
C ALA A 270 -22.45 -4.92 1.89
N GLN A 271 -23.70 -4.62 2.25
CA GLN A 271 -24.04 -3.77 3.38
C GLN A 271 -23.68 -4.41 4.73
N ALA A 272 -23.83 -5.73 4.87
CA ALA A 272 -23.44 -6.45 6.07
C ALA A 272 -21.92 -6.44 6.25
N VAL A 273 -21.16 -6.58 5.16
CA VAL A 273 -19.70 -6.43 5.18
C VAL A 273 -19.30 -5.02 5.61
N LEU A 274 -19.95 -3.98 5.05
CA LEU A 274 -19.68 -2.59 5.43
C LEU A 274 -20.10 -2.28 6.88
N GLU A 275 -21.13 -2.94 7.40
CA GLU A 275 -21.53 -2.82 8.79
C GLU A 275 -20.48 -3.47 9.71
N GLY A 276 -20.00 -4.66 9.37
CA GLY A 276 -18.91 -5.32 10.10
C GLY A 276 -17.63 -4.47 10.11
N VAL A 277 -17.21 -3.92 8.97
CA VAL A 277 -16.04 -3.03 8.89
C VAL A 277 -16.23 -1.77 9.74
N ARG A 278 -17.44 -1.21 9.81
CA ARG A 278 -17.72 -0.06 10.69
C ARG A 278 -17.68 -0.44 12.16
N GLU A 279 -18.24 -1.58 12.53
CA GLU A 279 -18.19 -2.09 13.90
C GLU A 279 -16.74 -2.38 14.34
N ASP A 280 -15.93 -2.96 13.45
CA ASP A 280 -14.50 -3.17 13.67
C ASP A 280 -13.74 -1.84 13.82
N TYR A 281 -14.08 -0.83 13.01
CA TYR A 281 -13.50 0.50 13.11
C TYR A 281 -13.86 1.21 14.42
N GLU A 282 -15.13 1.14 14.83
CA GLU A 282 -15.61 1.67 16.11
C GLU A 282 -14.89 0.98 17.28
N THR A 283 -14.84 -0.35 17.26
CA THR A 283 -14.09 -1.15 18.25
C THR A 283 -12.61 -0.78 18.30
N THR A 284 -11.99 -0.56 17.14
CA THR A 284 -10.58 -0.17 17.08
C THR A 284 -10.36 1.23 17.65
N THR A 285 -11.27 2.17 17.36
CA THR A 285 -11.23 3.54 17.90
C THR A 285 -11.39 3.54 19.41
N GLU A 286 -12.34 2.78 19.94
CA GLU A 286 -12.54 2.61 21.38
C GLU A 286 -11.29 2.04 22.08
N ARG A 287 -10.61 1.08 21.44
CA ARG A 287 -9.36 0.51 21.96
C ARG A 287 -8.22 1.52 21.92
N LEU A 288 -8.15 2.40 20.93
CA LEU A 288 -7.16 3.49 20.88
C LEU A 288 -7.42 4.51 21.99
N ASP A 289 -8.67 4.91 22.21
CA ASP A 289 -9.04 5.81 23.31
C ASP A 289 -8.67 5.19 24.67
N GLU A 290 -8.88 3.89 24.86
CA GLU A 290 -8.49 3.17 26.08
C GLU A 290 -6.95 3.13 26.26
N ILE A 291 -6.19 2.98 25.17
CA ILE A 291 -4.72 3.02 25.22
C ILE A 291 -4.23 4.42 25.56
N ASP A 292 -4.84 5.46 24.98
CA ASP A 292 -4.47 6.85 25.25
C ASP A 292 -4.75 7.22 26.73
N GLU A 293 -5.86 6.75 27.29
CA GLU A 293 -6.16 6.93 28.72
C GLU A 293 -5.13 6.20 29.61
N GLN A 294 -4.76 4.97 29.25
CA GLN A 294 -3.71 4.21 29.95
C GLN A 294 -2.34 4.89 29.83
N LEU A 295 -2.01 5.45 28.67
CA LEU A 295 -0.75 6.16 28.45
C LEU A 295 -0.69 7.44 29.28
N ALA A 296 -1.81 8.18 29.36
CA ALA A 296 -1.91 9.37 30.20
C ALA A 296 -1.76 9.04 31.69
N GLU A 297 -2.40 7.96 32.17
CA GLU A 297 -2.25 7.48 33.55
C GLU A 297 -0.81 7.02 33.83
N LEU A 298 -0.22 6.26 32.92
CA LEU A 298 1.16 5.80 33.06
C LEU A 298 2.14 6.97 33.07
N SER A 299 1.98 7.95 32.17
CA SER A 299 2.82 9.15 32.12
C SER A 299 2.74 9.90 33.44
N ALA A 300 1.53 10.14 33.97
CA ALA A 300 1.35 10.80 35.25
C ALA A 300 2.01 10.01 36.40
N SER A 301 1.84 8.69 36.43
CA SER A 301 2.48 7.85 37.44
C SER A 301 4.01 7.85 37.35
N VAL A 302 4.57 7.93 36.14
CA VAL A 302 6.02 8.01 35.93
C VAL A 302 6.53 9.37 36.37
N ASP A 303 5.86 10.46 36.01
CA ASP A 303 6.23 11.82 36.42
C ASP A 303 6.22 11.95 37.95
N ASP A 304 5.14 11.53 38.61
CA ASP A 304 5.05 11.54 40.08
C ASP A 304 6.18 10.73 40.73
N ARG A 305 6.52 9.57 40.15
CA ARG A 305 7.57 8.69 40.65
C ARG A 305 8.96 9.29 40.46
N VAL A 306 9.21 9.88 39.30
CA VAL A 306 10.49 10.52 38.98
C VAL A 306 10.69 11.74 39.87
N ASP A 307 9.66 12.55 40.09
CA ASP A 307 9.73 13.70 40.98
C ASP A 307 10.02 13.29 42.43
N GLU A 308 9.34 12.26 42.95
CA GLU A 308 9.59 11.74 44.30
C GLU A 308 11.03 11.21 44.46
N GLU A 309 11.52 10.42 43.50
CA GLU A 309 12.89 9.90 43.53
C GLU A 309 13.93 11.03 43.39
N LEU A 310 13.64 12.03 42.56
CA LEU A 310 14.55 13.14 42.32
C LEU A 310 14.64 14.08 43.53
N ASP A 311 13.53 14.30 44.25
CA ASP A 311 13.54 15.01 45.52
C ASP A 311 14.27 14.21 46.61
N ALA A 312 14.09 12.89 46.68
CA ALA A 312 14.86 12.05 47.60
C ALA A 312 16.37 12.12 47.32
N VAL A 313 16.78 12.07 46.04
CA VAL A 313 18.19 12.22 45.66
C VAL A 313 18.72 13.61 46.00
N ARG A 314 17.92 14.67 45.82
CA ARG A 314 18.32 16.04 46.21
C ARG A 314 18.56 16.13 47.72
N ASP A 315 17.69 15.54 48.52
CA ASP A 315 17.81 15.51 49.98
C ASP A 315 19.06 14.72 50.41
N ASP A 316 19.31 13.56 49.81
CA ASP A 316 20.51 12.75 50.06
C ASP A 316 21.80 13.51 49.70
N VAL A 317 21.80 14.22 48.57
CA VAL A 317 22.94 15.07 48.17
C VAL A 317 23.16 16.20 49.17
N ALA A 318 22.09 16.84 49.66
CA ALA A 318 22.20 17.88 50.67
C ALA A 318 22.78 17.35 51.99
N ALA A 319 22.32 16.18 52.44
CA ALA A 319 22.83 15.51 53.64
C ALA A 319 24.31 15.09 53.48
N LEU A 320 24.70 14.61 52.29
CA LEU A 320 26.10 14.29 52.00
C LEU A 320 26.98 15.54 52.00
N GLN A 321 26.49 16.65 51.45
CA GLN A 321 27.20 17.94 51.46
C GLN A 321 27.41 18.45 52.88
N GLU A 322 26.42 18.32 53.76
CA GLU A 322 26.56 18.63 55.19
C GLU A 322 27.64 17.74 55.83
N THR A 323 27.57 16.43 55.62
CA THR A 323 28.55 15.46 56.16
C THR A 323 29.97 15.77 55.67
N VAL A 324 30.14 16.13 54.40
CA VAL A 324 31.44 16.53 53.85
C VAL A 324 31.93 17.82 54.52
N GLY A 325 31.07 18.81 54.70
CA GLY A 325 31.41 20.06 55.39
C GLY A 325 31.82 19.82 56.85
N GLU A 326 31.16 18.92 57.55
CA GLU A 326 31.54 18.50 58.90
C GLU A 326 32.92 17.83 58.91
N LEU A 327 33.16 16.87 58.01
CA LEU A 327 34.44 16.15 57.91
C LEU A 327 35.60 17.09 57.54
N GLU A 328 35.37 18.08 56.67
CA GLU A 328 36.35 19.11 56.34
C GLU A 328 36.72 19.96 57.56
N SER A 329 35.72 20.32 58.40
CA SER A 329 35.97 21.03 59.65
C SER A 329 36.78 20.17 60.64
N GLU A 330 36.42 18.90 60.82
CA GLU A 330 37.17 17.99 61.68
C GLU A 330 38.61 17.80 61.18
N LEU A 331 38.82 17.69 59.87
CA LEU A 331 40.16 17.59 59.28
C LEU A 331 40.98 18.86 59.53
N ALA A 332 40.37 20.04 59.45
CA ALA A 332 41.02 21.31 59.77
C ALA A 332 41.45 21.35 61.25
N ASP A 333 40.59 20.90 62.17
CA ASP A 333 40.92 20.81 63.60
C ASP A 333 42.07 19.83 63.87
N VAL A 334 42.06 18.66 63.21
CA VAL A 334 43.16 17.67 63.30
C VAL A 334 44.46 18.24 62.73
N ALA A 335 44.41 18.96 61.62
CA ALA A 335 45.57 19.63 61.03
C ALA A 335 46.14 20.69 61.99
N GLU A 336 45.29 21.48 62.64
CA GLU A 336 45.71 22.46 63.64
C GLU A 336 46.33 21.78 64.87
N MET A 337 45.73 20.67 65.33
CA MET A 337 46.30 19.86 66.42
C MET A 337 47.68 19.33 66.05
N ARG A 338 47.86 18.82 64.83
CA ARG A 338 49.16 18.37 64.32
C ARG A 338 50.18 19.49 64.34
N ASP A 339 49.83 20.68 63.87
CA ASP A 339 50.75 21.81 63.80
C ASP A 339 51.13 22.32 65.20
N ARG A 340 50.18 22.34 66.14
CA ARG A 340 50.46 22.60 67.57
C ARG A 340 51.39 21.55 68.17
N LEU A 341 51.18 20.27 67.89
CA LEU A 341 52.03 19.18 68.38
C LEU A 341 53.44 19.26 67.77
N ALA A 342 53.55 19.53 66.47
CA ALA A 342 54.82 19.72 65.79
C ALA A 342 55.59 20.90 66.37
N SER A 343 54.91 22.02 66.65
CA SER A 343 55.50 23.17 67.33
C SER A 343 55.98 22.84 68.75
N ALA A 344 55.19 22.09 69.53
CA ALA A 344 55.56 21.66 70.87
C ALA A 344 56.76 20.70 70.88
N LEU A 345 56.82 19.75 69.96
CA LEU A 345 57.95 18.83 69.78
C LEU A 345 59.20 19.53 69.24
N SER A 346 59.03 20.61 68.46
CA SER A 346 60.12 21.43 67.91
C SER A 346 60.58 22.56 68.87
N GLY A 347 59.95 22.69 70.05
CA GLY A 347 60.31 23.66 71.09
C GLY A 347 61.79 23.56 71.54
N PRO A 348 62.34 24.61 72.19
CA PRO A 348 63.60 25.30 71.86
C PRO A 348 64.93 24.55 72.10
N GLY A 349 64.93 23.22 72.25
CA GLY A 349 66.10 22.40 72.55
C GLY A 349 66.87 21.85 71.32
N GLY A 350 66.45 22.18 70.10
CA GLY A 350 67.11 21.72 68.86
C GLY A 350 68.29 22.58 68.39
N GLY A 351 68.65 23.64 69.13
CA GLY A 351 69.87 24.40 68.92
C GLY A 351 71.07 23.59 69.38
N SER A 352 71.54 22.65 68.56
CA SER A 352 72.90 22.14 68.68
C SER A 352 73.84 23.32 68.42
N GLU A 353 74.34 23.91 69.50
CA GLU A 353 75.46 24.85 69.49
C GLU A 353 76.59 24.25 68.63
N PRO A 354 77.05 24.92 67.57
CA PRO A 354 78.32 24.56 66.96
C PRO A 354 79.39 24.98 67.97
N THR A 355 80.05 24.00 68.60
CA THR A 355 81.28 24.26 69.35
C THR A 355 82.36 24.67 68.36
N ASP A 356 82.48 25.97 68.13
CA ASP A 356 83.69 26.58 67.58
C ASP A 356 84.62 26.91 68.75
N GLY A 357 85.79 26.28 68.75
CA GLY A 357 86.76 26.33 69.83
C GLY A 357 88.11 25.80 69.36
N ASP A 358 88.76 26.62 68.53
CA ASP A 358 90.20 26.96 68.48
C ASP A 358 91.26 25.89 68.87
N ALA A 359 92.21 25.71 67.92
CA ALA A 359 93.58 25.15 68.02
C ALA A 359 93.80 23.64 67.79
#